data_AF-A0A9Q6RZZ7-F1
#
_entry.id   AF-A0A9Q6RZZ7-F1
#
_cell.length_a   1.000
_cell.length_b   1.000
_cell.length_c   1.000
_cell.angle_alpha   90.00
_cell.angle_beta   90.00
_cell.angle_gamma   90.00
#
_symmetry.space_group_name_H-M   'P 1'
#
loop_
_entity.id
_entity.type
_entity.pdbx_description
1 polymer ?
#
loop_
_entity_poly.entity_id
_entity_poly.type
_entity_poly.pdbx_seq_one_letter_code
_entity_poly.pdbx_strand_id
1 'polypeptide(L)'
;MIWLYEIAPLILALIDEMADAGEAASGKTMAEISAHIHDCFIKSESRKKLNRALKYQIKHLDANQDQRVSGTSYTLRGTIRNVLASCFILIAFMNARRKCEVSHKTVGLMTGCMVAVNEPLGIYQVMFYIAKTFRKRIPFYVNQTTVDAVKVLEELQRLYGRFDSLRVAGISSQSSARNVSLFSYRRFSSGYGQGLRMVRFDFTDYDRQAGALSIVQEAFGKDRRWSKSHVFRRMYAIVFYYRYENGDIIALMLQFGSIDLDSIRAYISDPLSRHDMESIYSSTATEVEERRRARMKQISDIDRELRIVGDEKLAEEIYAVLAGKQPFAGGFATFVRKVYMRLAQTTTFSNPDAADAVVQAMKRRGHFPQPFPHGQCMLGVVVNQRAAHCFSETTQKVERERANVRTCTGCRYHHTKEAYLTYLKADRERKRRELPARKRGDLERQRLEKELLELDQAIELLQKRLGIENA
;
A
#
# COMPACT_ATOMS: atom_id res chain seq x y z
N MET A 1 5.50 20.84 -4.82
CA MET A 1 4.31 21.73 -4.75
C MET A 1 4.12 22.42 -6.10
N ILE A 2 5.04 23.27 -6.56
CA ILE A 2 5.02 23.92 -7.90
C ILE A 2 4.71 22.93 -9.03
N TRP A 3 5.43 21.81 -9.08
CA TRP A 3 5.22 20.78 -10.11
C TRP A 3 3.82 20.16 -10.13
N LEU A 4 3.14 20.10 -8.97
CA LEU A 4 1.80 19.52 -8.86
C LEU A 4 0.71 20.56 -9.18
N TYR A 5 0.80 21.77 -8.61
CA TYR A 5 -0.29 22.74 -8.67
C TYR A 5 -0.16 23.75 -9.81
N GLU A 6 1.06 24.06 -10.26
CA GLU A 6 1.29 25.06 -11.32
C GLU A 6 1.63 24.40 -12.65
N ILE A 7 2.54 23.41 -12.63
CA ILE A 7 3.05 22.81 -13.87
C ILE A 7 2.13 21.70 -14.39
N ALA A 8 1.63 20.81 -13.52
CA ALA A 8 0.81 19.69 -13.98
C ALA A 8 -0.46 20.11 -14.72
N PRO A 9 -1.24 21.13 -14.28
CA PRO A 9 -2.41 21.59 -15.03
C PRO A 9 -2.06 22.05 -16.46
N LEU A 10 -0.92 22.74 -16.63
CA LEU A 10 -0.46 23.19 -17.95
C LEU A 10 -0.06 22.01 -18.85
N ILE A 11 0.52 20.95 -18.28
CA ILE A 11 0.83 19.72 -19.03
C ILE A 11 -0.45 18.98 -19.41
N LEU A 12 -1.40 18.87 -18.50
CA LEU A 12 -2.69 18.23 -18.77
C LEU A 12 -3.42 18.96 -19.89
N ALA A 13 -3.49 20.30 -19.84
CA ALA A 13 -4.07 21.12 -20.89
C ALA A 13 -3.37 20.93 -22.25
N LEU A 14 -2.03 20.90 -22.26
CA LEU A 14 -1.26 20.65 -23.48
C LEU A 14 -1.54 19.25 -24.07
N ILE A 15 -1.62 18.22 -23.23
CA ILE A 15 -1.93 16.85 -23.68
C ILE A 15 -3.37 16.76 -24.18
N ASP A 16 -4.30 17.48 -23.57
CA ASP A 16 -5.70 17.58 -23.98
C ASP A 16 -5.83 18.23 -25.37
N GLU A 17 -5.17 19.38 -25.60
CA GLU A 17 -5.08 20.04 -26.92
C GLU A 17 -4.49 19.09 -27.99
N MET A 18 -3.48 18.30 -27.61
CA MET A 18 -2.88 17.30 -28.50
C MET A 18 -3.84 16.14 -28.78
N ALA A 19 -4.65 15.72 -27.80
CA ALA A 19 -5.66 14.69 -27.97
C ALA A 19 -6.79 15.18 -28.89
N ASP A 20 -7.27 16.41 -28.70
CA ASP A 20 -8.26 17.07 -29.57
C ASP A 20 -7.77 17.13 -31.02
N ALA A 21 -6.51 17.51 -31.23
CA ALA A 21 -5.91 17.53 -32.56
C ALA A 21 -5.81 16.14 -33.20
N GLY A 22 -5.56 15.10 -32.39
CA GLY A 22 -5.56 13.72 -32.84
C GLY A 22 -6.95 13.22 -33.22
N GLU A 23 -7.97 13.55 -32.42
CA GLU A 23 -9.37 13.20 -32.68
C GLU A 23 -9.94 13.95 -33.88
N ALA A 24 -9.59 15.21 -34.07
CA ALA A 24 -9.97 15.99 -35.26
C ALA A 24 -9.35 15.43 -36.56
N ALA A 25 -8.23 14.73 -36.46
CA ALA A 25 -7.59 14.02 -37.56
C ALA A 25 -8.02 12.54 -37.66
N SER A 26 -9.02 12.11 -36.89
CA SER A 26 -9.55 10.74 -36.93
C SER A 26 -10.04 10.37 -38.35
N GLY A 27 -9.65 9.19 -38.83
CA GLY A 27 -9.92 8.72 -40.19
C GLY A 27 -8.79 9.00 -41.20
N LYS A 28 -7.77 9.79 -40.83
CA LYS A 28 -6.54 9.96 -41.62
C LYS A 28 -5.53 8.85 -41.34
N THR A 29 -4.45 8.79 -42.12
CA THR A 29 -3.35 7.87 -41.85
C THR A 29 -2.64 8.22 -40.54
N MET A 30 -2.02 7.23 -39.89
CA MET A 30 -1.30 7.44 -38.63
C MET A 30 -0.14 8.45 -38.73
N ALA A 31 0.45 8.59 -39.92
CA ALA A 31 1.48 9.59 -40.19
C ALA A 31 0.90 11.02 -40.18
N GLU A 32 -0.27 11.22 -40.79
CA GLU A 32 -0.97 12.50 -40.82
C GLU A 32 -1.49 12.89 -39.44
N ILE A 33 -2.06 11.95 -38.69
CA ILE A 33 -2.47 12.16 -37.29
C ILE A 33 -1.25 12.61 -36.46
N SER A 34 -0.12 11.94 -36.62
CA SER A 34 1.12 12.28 -35.92
C SER A 34 1.65 13.66 -36.30
N ALA A 35 1.52 14.07 -37.56
CA ALA A 35 1.89 15.41 -38.03
C ALA A 35 0.97 16.50 -37.47
N HIS A 36 -0.34 16.25 -37.42
CA HIS A 36 -1.32 17.17 -36.81
C HIS A 36 -1.06 17.38 -35.31
N ILE A 37 -0.79 16.30 -34.57
CA ILE A 37 -0.44 16.37 -33.14
C ILE A 37 0.85 17.19 -32.96
N HIS A 38 1.84 17.01 -33.82
CA HIS A 38 3.10 17.75 -33.75
C HIS A 38 2.93 19.24 -34.09
N ASP A 39 2.14 19.58 -35.11
CA ASP A 39 1.83 20.97 -35.46
C ASP A 39 1.05 21.68 -34.34
N CYS A 40 0.06 20.99 -33.75
CA CYS A 40 -0.65 21.45 -32.56
C CYS A 40 0.33 21.73 -31.41
N PHE A 41 1.22 20.79 -31.10
CA PHE A 41 2.25 20.99 -30.08
C PHE A 41 3.13 22.22 -30.38
N ILE A 42 3.47 22.48 -31.64
CA ILE A 42 4.29 23.64 -32.00
C ILE A 42 3.54 24.95 -31.69
N LYS A 43 2.26 25.03 -32.07
CA LYS A 43 1.43 26.24 -32.01
C LYS A 43 0.73 26.45 -30.66
N SER A 44 0.67 25.42 -29.82
CA SER A 44 -0.05 25.41 -28.55
C SER A 44 0.26 26.60 -27.64
N GLU A 45 -0.80 27.27 -27.16
CA GLU A 45 -0.71 28.30 -26.13
C GLU A 45 -0.36 27.68 -24.76
N SER A 46 -0.86 26.48 -24.46
CA SER A 46 -0.50 25.75 -23.25
C SER A 46 1.00 25.44 -23.19
N ARG A 47 1.64 25.10 -24.33
CA ARG A 47 3.10 24.98 -24.41
C ARG A 47 3.80 26.31 -24.13
N LYS A 48 3.30 27.44 -24.66
CA LYS A 48 3.90 28.77 -24.40
C LYS A 48 3.80 29.14 -22.92
N LYS A 49 2.65 28.91 -22.29
CA LYS A 49 2.46 29.10 -20.83
C LYS A 49 3.38 28.19 -20.02
N LEU A 50 3.48 26.92 -20.40
CA LEU A 50 4.39 25.95 -19.77
C LEU A 50 5.85 26.37 -19.87
N ASN A 51 6.29 26.88 -21.03
CA ASN A 51 7.65 27.41 -21.22
C ASN A 51 7.93 28.67 -20.41
N ARG A 52 6.91 29.47 -20.05
CA ARG A 52 7.07 30.63 -19.15
C ARG A 52 7.18 30.18 -17.68
N ALA A 53 6.45 29.14 -17.31
CA ALA A 53 6.50 28.58 -15.94
C ALA A 53 7.78 27.78 -15.68
N LEU A 54 8.38 27.20 -16.72
CA LEU A 54 9.63 26.46 -16.63
C LEU A 54 10.84 27.37 -16.85
N LYS A 55 11.96 27.05 -16.21
CA LYS A 55 13.27 27.70 -16.44
C LYS A 55 13.89 27.35 -17.81
N TYR A 56 13.18 26.62 -18.64
CA TYR A 56 13.66 26.09 -19.91
C TYR A 56 12.53 25.94 -20.93
N GLN A 57 12.88 25.92 -22.20
CA GLN A 57 11.92 25.81 -23.30
C GLN A 57 11.82 24.39 -23.82
N ILE A 58 10.62 23.80 -23.75
CA ILE A 58 10.34 22.49 -24.34
C ILE A 58 10.30 22.64 -25.86
N LYS A 59 11.26 22.02 -26.55
CA LYS A 59 11.41 22.10 -28.02
C LYS A 59 10.90 20.86 -28.75
N HIS A 60 10.90 19.70 -28.09
CA HIS A 60 10.57 18.43 -28.72
C HIS A 60 9.57 17.61 -27.88
N LEU A 61 8.86 16.70 -28.53
CA LEU A 61 7.92 15.78 -27.87
C LEU A 61 8.64 14.65 -27.12
N ASP A 62 9.70 14.09 -27.70
CA ASP A 62 10.50 12.99 -27.14
C ASP A 62 11.99 13.17 -27.48
N ALA A 63 12.85 12.41 -26.82
CA ALA A 63 14.30 12.44 -27.05
C ALA A 63 14.69 11.57 -28.24
N ASN A 64 15.36 12.16 -29.23
CA ASN A 64 15.99 11.42 -30.33
C ASN A 64 17.30 10.74 -29.88
N GLN A 65 17.74 9.73 -30.63
CA GLN A 65 18.95 8.94 -30.31
C GLN A 65 20.21 9.82 -30.30
N ASP A 66 20.32 10.79 -31.22
CA ASP A 66 21.44 11.74 -31.31
C ASP A 66 21.46 12.78 -30.16
N GLN A 67 20.29 13.09 -29.61
CA GLN A 67 20.16 14.09 -28.54
C GLN A 67 20.55 13.56 -27.15
N ARG A 68 20.80 12.24 -27.02
CA ARG A 68 21.34 11.64 -25.80
C ARG A 68 22.81 12.00 -25.56
N VAL A 69 23.53 12.41 -26.61
CA VAL A 69 24.96 12.72 -26.59
C VAL A 69 25.23 14.18 -26.20
N SER A 70 24.31 15.10 -26.54
CA SER A 70 24.46 16.56 -26.33
C SER A 70 23.92 17.07 -24.96
N GLY A 71 23.20 16.25 -24.20
CA GLY A 71 22.80 16.55 -22.82
C GLY A 71 21.83 17.72 -22.60
N THR A 72 21.33 18.37 -23.65
CA THR A 72 20.64 19.69 -23.55
C THR A 72 19.28 19.80 -24.27
N SER A 73 18.68 18.70 -24.74
CA SER A 73 17.35 18.76 -25.36
C SER A 73 16.21 18.66 -24.34
N TYR A 74 15.40 19.71 -24.26
CA TYR A 74 14.21 19.79 -23.39
C TYR A 74 12.99 19.18 -24.07
N THR A 75 12.45 18.11 -23.49
CA THR A 75 11.37 17.31 -24.10
C THR A 75 10.13 17.27 -23.23
N LEU A 76 8.96 17.18 -23.86
CA LEU A 76 7.68 17.00 -23.17
C LEU A 76 7.72 15.73 -22.30
N ARG A 77 8.32 14.65 -22.82
CA ARG A 77 8.59 13.43 -22.05
C ARG A 77 9.36 13.68 -20.74
N GLY A 78 10.41 14.48 -20.79
CA GLY A 78 11.20 14.83 -19.60
C GLY A 78 10.34 15.54 -18.55
N THR A 79 9.55 16.51 -18.99
CA THR A 79 8.63 17.28 -18.14
C THR A 79 7.54 16.39 -17.53
N ILE A 80 6.95 15.47 -18.30
CA ILE A 80 5.98 14.48 -17.78
C ILE A 80 6.64 13.59 -16.71
N ARG A 81 7.88 13.12 -16.96
CA ARG A 81 8.61 12.32 -15.96
C ARG A 81 8.89 13.12 -14.68
N ASN A 82 9.11 14.43 -14.76
CA ASN A 82 9.28 15.30 -13.60
C ASN A 82 7.97 15.45 -12.80
N VAL A 83 6.81 15.55 -13.45
CA VAL A 83 5.51 15.52 -12.77
C VAL A 83 5.28 14.16 -12.09
N LEU A 84 5.56 13.05 -12.78
CA LEU A 84 5.45 11.71 -12.19
C LEU A 84 6.40 11.54 -10.99
N ALA A 85 7.64 12.01 -11.09
CA ALA A 85 8.59 12.01 -9.98
C ALA A 85 8.10 12.85 -8.80
N SER A 86 7.52 14.02 -9.08
CA SER A 86 6.96 14.91 -8.06
C SER A 86 5.79 14.26 -7.32
N CYS A 87 4.85 13.68 -8.07
CA CYS A 87 3.72 12.95 -7.50
C CYS A 87 4.20 11.74 -6.70
N PHE A 88 5.20 11.00 -7.20
CA PHE A 88 5.82 9.89 -6.46
C PHE A 88 6.37 10.35 -5.12
N ILE A 89 7.18 11.42 -5.10
CA ILE A 89 7.80 11.94 -3.88
C ILE A 89 6.73 12.37 -2.89
N LEU A 90 5.73 13.14 -3.33
CA LEU A 90 4.65 13.61 -2.47
C LEU A 90 3.84 12.45 -1.88
N ILE A 91 3.45 11.47 -2.69
CA ILE A 91 2.66 10.32 -2.22
C ILE A 91 3.49 9.45 -1.27
N ALA A 92 4.75 9.17 -1.62
CA ALA A 92 5.64 8.35 -0.80
C ALA A 92 5.97 9.01 0.54
N PHE A 93 6.22 10.32 0.53
CA PHE A 93 6.45 11.13 1.72
C PHE A 93 5.17 11.23 2.54
N MET A 94 4.08 11.78 2.03
CA MET A 94 2.85 12.07 2.79
C MET A 94 2.14 10.82 3.36
N ASN A 95 2.48 9.61 2.89
CA ASN A 95 1.82 8.37 3.31
C ASN A 95 2.81 7.30 3.79
N ALA A 96 4.09 7.62 3.92
CA ALA A 96 5.16 6.69 4.25
C ALA A 96 5.06 5.36 3.49
N ARG A 97 4.91 5.39 2.16
CA ARG A 97 4.80 4.17 1.31
C ARG A 97 6.14 3.76 0.71
N ARG A 98 6.34 2.45 0.47
CA ARG A 98 7.55 1.96 -0.24
C ARG A 98 7.42 2.27 -1.73
N LYS A 99 8.55 2.36 -2.43
CA LYS A 99 8.57 2.57 -3.89
C LYS A 99 7.64 1.63 -4.64
N CYS A 100 7.74 0.32 -4.37
CA CYS A 100 6.93 -0.68 -5.08
C CYS A 100 5.43 -0.54 -4.80
N GLU A 101 5.04 -0.07 -3.62
CA GLU A 101 3.64 0.13 -3.23
C GLU A 101 3.02 1.34 -3.95
N VAL A 102 3.87 2.24 -4.49
CA VAL A 102 3.44 3.46 -5.19
C VAL A 102 3.53 3.27 -6.71
N SER A 103 4.69 2.90 -7.26
CA SER A 103 4.94 2.96 -8.72
C SER A 103 5.06 1.59 -9.43
N HIS A 104 4.88 0.46 -8.74
CA HIS A 104 5.03 -0.84 -9.39
C HIS A 104 3.89 -1.14 -10.38
N LYS A 105 4.22 -1.84 -11.48
CA LYS A 105 3.28 -2.17 -12.58
C LYS A 105 2.00 -2.88 -12.16
N THR A 106 2.07 -3.76 -11.15
CA THR A 106 0.96 -4.63 -10.74
C THR A 106 0.45 -4.33 -9.34
N VAL A 107 1.32 -3.81 -8.46
CA VAL A 107 1.00 -3.61 -7.05
C VAL A 107 1.04 -2.14 -6.64
N GLY A 108 1.51 -1.25 -7.51
CA GLY A 108 1.50 0.19 -7.26
C GLY A 108 0.09 0.76 -7.24
N LEU A 109 0.01 2.09 -7.28
CA LEU A 109 -1.25 2.79 -7.45
C LEU A 109 -1.79 2.53 -8.85
N MET A 110 -3.08 2.19 -8.90
CA MET A 110 -3.81 1.87 -10.12
C MET A 110 -4.95 2.88 -10.26
N THR A 111 -5.46 3.04 -11.47
CA THR A 111 -6.68 3.83 -11.75
C THR A 111 -7.84 3.38 -10.84
N GLY A 112 -8.52 4.33 -10.19
CA GLY A 112 -9.60 4.04 -9.25
C GLY A 112 -9.12 3.57 -7.87
N CYS A 113 -7.89 3.92 -7.47
CA CYS A 113 -7.37 3.54 -6.14
C CYS A 113 -7.88 4.43 -5.01
N MET A 114 -8.46 5.59 -5.32
CA MET A 114 -8.95 6.57 -4.36
C MET A 114 -10.47 6.42 -4.18
N VAL A 115 -10.93 6.55 -2.93
CA VAL A 115 -12.34 6.54 -2.54
C VAL A 115 -12.64 7.79 -1.73
N ALA A 116 -13.67 8.52 -2.14
CA ALA A 116 -14.23 9.60 -1.33
C ALA A 116 -15.15 9.00 -0.26
N VAL A 117 -14.78 9.20 1.01
CA VAL A 117 -15.59 8.80 2.16
C VAL A 117 -16.56 9.91 2.51
N ASN A 118 -16.09 11.16 2.50
CA ASN A 118 -16.91 12.35 2.69
C ASN A 118 -16.27 13.53 1.95
N GLU A 119 -16.80 13.88 0.77
CA GLU A 119 -16.27 14.97 -0.06
C GLU A 119 -16.38 16.35 0.61
N PRO A 120 -17.52 16.75 1.23
CA PRO A 120 -17.63 18.04 1.93
C PRO A 120 -16.59 18.25 3.03
N LEU A 121 -16.25 17.19 3.76
CA LEU A 121 -15.24 17.24 4.82
C LEU A 121 -13.81 16.99 4.31
N GLY A 122 -13.63 16.76 3.01
CA GLY A 122 -12.32 16.47 2.43
C GLY A 122 -11.70 15.16 2.91
N ILE A 123 -12.52 14.16 3.26
CA ILE A 123 -12.07 12.86 3.78
C ILE A 123 -12.01 11.85 2.65
N TYR A 124 -10.78 11.45 2.32
CA TYR A 124 -10.49 10.50 1.25
C TYR A 124 -9.65 9.34 1.76
N GLN A 125 -9.81 8.19 1.11
CA GLN A 125 -9.00 7.01 1.32
C GLN A 125 -8.29 6.60 0.03
N VAL A 126 -7.07 6.10 0.12
CA VAL A 126 -6.33 5.51 -1.01
C VAL A 126 -5.94 4.08 -0.69
N MET A 127 -6.14 3.21 -1.68
CA MET A 127 -5.92 1.76 -1.59
C MET A 127 -4.47 1.38 -1.93
N PHE A 128 -3.61 1.39 -0.91
CA PHE A 128 -2.22 0.98 -1.05
C PHE A 128 -2.05 -0.52 -0.87
N TYR A 129 -1.27 -1.16 -1.74
CA TYR A 129 -0.80 -2.52 -1.50
C TYR A 129 0.32 -2.51 -0.46
N ILE A 130 0.21 -3.27 0.62
CA ILE A 130 1.26 -3.31 1.66
C ILE A 130 2.15 -4.53 1.48
N ALA A 131 3.34 -4.35 0.93
CA ALA A 131 4.15 -5.46 0.44
C ALA A 131 4.77 -6.33 1.55
N LYS A 132 5.14 -5.73 2.70
CA LYS A 132 5.92 -6.43 3.73
C LYS A 132 5.06 -7.28 4.66
N THR A 133 3.92 -6.76 5.11
CA THR A 133 3.12 -7.35 6.20
C THR A 133 1.86 -8.02 5.68
N PHE A 134 0.96 -7.23 5.09
CA PHE A 134 -0.37 -7.71 4.73
C PHE A 134 -0.47 -8.31 3.34
N ARG A 135 0.43 -7.92 2.41
CA ARG A 135 0.47 -8.31 0.99
C ARG A 135 -0.90 -8.22 0.30
N LYS A 136 -1.69 -7.20 0.67
CA LYS A 136 -3.00 -6.89 0.10
C LYS A 136 -3.20 -5.39 0.04
N ARG A 137 -4.21 -4.95 -0.72
CA ARG A 137 -4.62 -3.54 -0.75
C ARG A 137 -5.41 -3.19 0.50
N ILE A 138 -5.02 -2.15 1.19
CA ILE A 138 -5.64 -1.65 2.42
C ILE A 138 -5.94 -0.16 2.23
N PRO A 139 -7.11 0.33 2.65
CA PRO A 139 -7.42 1.75 2.63
C PRO A 139 -6.61 2.49 3.69
N PHE A 140 -6.00 3.60 3.30
CA PHE A 140 -5.40 4.57 4.23
C PHE A 140 -6.06 5.92 4.02
N TYR A 141 -6.36 6.63 5.11
CA TYR A 141 -6.74 8.03 5.02
C TYR A 141 -5.56 8.85 4.52
N VAL A 142 -5.82 9.75 3.58
CA VAL A 142 -4.80 10.54 2.93
C VAL A 142 -5.11 12.03 3.04
N ASN A 143 -4.07 12.85 2.98
CA ASN A 143 -4.23 14.31 2.95
C ASN A 143 -4.60 14.81 1.54
N GLN A 144 -5.05 16.07 1.48
CA GLN A 144 -5.44 16.73 0.24
C GLN A 144 -4.33 16.70 -0.83
N THR A 145 -3.07 16.88 -0.43
CA THR A 145 -1.94 16.83 -1.38
C THR A 145 -1.81 15.48 -2.07
N THR A 146 -2.09 14.38 -1.36
CA THR A 146 -2.10 13.03 -1.96
C THR A 146 -3.29 12.89 -2.90
N VAL A 147 -4.46 13.41 -2.53
CA VAL A 147 -5.67 13.42 -3.38
C VAL A 147 -5.40 14.14 -4.69
N ASP A 148 -4.83 15.33 -4.62
CA ASP A 148 -4.55 16.16 -5.80
C ASP A 148 -3.50 15.48 -6.70
N ALA A 149 -2.48 14.87 -6.12
CA ALA A 149 -1.50 14.07 -6.86
C ALA A 149 -2.15 12.87 -7.56
N VAL A 150 -3.04 12.14 -6.89
CA VAL A 150 -3.75 11.01 -7.50
C VAL A 150 -4.68 11.49 -8.62
N LYS A 151 -5.43 12.58 -8.41
CA LYS A 151 -6.30 13.18 -9.45
C LYS A 151 -5.53 13.58 -10.69
N VAL A 152 -4.37 14.23 -10.54
CA VAL A 152 -3.50 14.58 -11.67
C VAL A 152 -3.04 13.34 -12.43
N LEU A 153 -2.67 12.27 -11.72
CA LEU A 153 -2.24 11.02 -12.34
C LEU A 153 -3.40 10.29 -13.04
N GLU A 154 -4.58 10.26 -12.45
CA GLU A 154 -5.78 9.67 -13.04
C GLU A 154 -6.21 10.43 -14.29
N GLU A 155 -6.19 11.76 -14.24
CA GLU A 155 -6.49 12.62 -15.38
C GLU A 155 -5.49 12.41 -16.52
N LEU A 156 -4.20 12.26 -16.20
CA LEU A 156 -3.19 11.91 -17.19
C LEU A 156 -3.49 10.56 -17.88
N GLN A 157 -3.93 9.55 -17.13
CA GLN A 157 -4.34 8.26 -17.72
C GLN A 157 -5.61 8.39 -18.56
N ARG A 158 -6.59 9.21 -18.14
CA ARG A 158 -7.81 9.51 -18.91
C ARG A 158 -7.46 10.10 -20.26
N LEU A 159 -6.59 11.11 -20.29
CA LEU A 159 -6.11 11.73 -21.52
C LEU A 159 -5.36 10.74 -22.42
N TYR A 160 -4.54 9.86 -21.84
CA TYR A 160 -3.90 8.80 -22.62
C TYR A 160 -4.88 7.78 -23.22
N GLY A 161 -6.02 7.54 -22.57
CA GLY A 161 -7.09 6.72 -23.13
C GLY A 161 -7.68 7.29 -24.44
N ARG A 162 -7.70 8.62 -24.59
CA ARG A 162 -8.16 9.29 -25.83
C ARG A 162 -7.28 8.95 -27.04
N PHE A 163 -5.97 8.80 -26.83
CA PHE A 163 -5.06 8.36 -27.89
C PHE A 163 -5.23 6.87 -28.25
N ASP A 164 -5.70 6.03 -27.32
CA ASP A 164 -5.97 4.63 -27.61
C ASP A 164 -7.20 4.47 -28.53
N SER A 165 -8.23 5.33 -28.39
CA SER A 165 -9.37 5.35 -29.32
C SER A 165 -9.00 5.69 -30.75
N LEU A 166 -7.89 6.42 -30.98
CA LEU A 166 -7.40 6.73 -32.32
C LEU A 166 -6.83 5.51 -33.07
N ARG A 167 -6.50 4.41 -32.38
CA ARG A 167 -5.99 3.18 -33.02
C ARG A 167 -7.06 2.34 -33.68
N VAL A 168 -8.33 2.49 -33.28
CA VAL A 168 -9.34 1.46 -33.50
C VAL A 168 -10.64 2.06 -34.05
N ALA A 169 -10.59 2.53 -35.30
CA ALA A 169 -11.82 2.67 -36.09
C ALA A 169 -12.36 1.25 -36.38
N GLY A 170 -13.33 0.77 -35.60
CA GLY A 170 -14.12 -0.42 -35.95
C GLY A 170 -14.09 -1.62 -35.00
N ILE A 171 -13.34 -1.59 -33.90
CA ILE A 171 -13.49 -2.57 -32.80
C ILE A 171 -13.67 -1.78 -31.53
N SER A 172 -14.83 -1.94 -30.90
CA SER A 172 -15.08 -1.48 -29.54
C SER A 172 -14.12 -2.21 -28.59
N SER A 173 -12.87 -1.79 -28.54
CA SER A 173 -11.91 -2.26 -27.57
C SER A 173 -12.21 -1.54 -26.25
N GLN A 174 -13.33 -1.92 -25.64
CA GLN A 174 -13.50 -1.97 -24.18
C GLN A 174 -12.49 -2.95 -23.56
N SER A 175 -11.25 -2.94 -24.02
CA SER A 175 -10.12 -3.70 -23.50
C SER A 175 -9.63 -2.98 -22.24
N SER A 176 -10.50 -3.02 -21.23
CA SER A 176 -10.24 -2.75 -19.83
C SER A 176 -9.32 -1.56 -19.54
N ALA A 177 -9.90 -0.37 -19.38
CA ALA A 177 -9.42 0.68 -18.47
C ALA A 177 -9.39 0.21 -16.99
N ARG A 178 -9.29 -1.10 -16.72
CA ARG A 178 -9.24 -1.70 -15.40
C ARG A 178 -7.78 -2.01 -15.10
N ASN A 179 -7.29 -1.50 -13.97
CA ASN A 179 -5.96 -1.79 -13.42
C ASN A 179 -4.77 -1.29 -14.25
N VAL A 180 -4.86 -0.08 -14.82
CA VAL A 180 -3.67 0.61 -15.36
C VAL A 180 -2.91 1.26 -14.21
N SER A 181 -1.58 1.15 -14.21
CA SER A 181 -0.75 1.80 -13.20
C SER A 181 -0.73 3.31 -13.43
N LEU A 182 -0.99 4.08 -12.37
CA LEU A 182 -0.94 5.54 -12.39
C LEU A 182 0.45 6.08 -12.71
N PHE A 183 1.50 5.31 -12.40
CA PHE A 183 2.89 5.63 -12.71
C PHE A 183 3.30 5.05 -14.06
N SER A 184 2.56 5.41 -15.10
CA SER A 184 2.88 5.11 -16.49
C SER A 184 2.65 6.35 -17.36
N TYR A 185 3.40 6.45 -18.46
CA TYR A 185 3.30 7.56 -19.41
C TYR A 185 3.39 7.07 -20.85
N ARG A 186 2.92 7.88 -21.80
CA ARG A 186 3.03 7.60 -23.24
C ARG A 186 4.25 8.28 -23.86
N ARG A 187 4.85 7.63 -24.84
CA ARG A 187 5.90 8.23 -25.68
C ARG A 187 5.30 8.86 -26.93
N PHE A 188 5.84 10.01 -27.28
CA PHE A 188 5.45 10.81 -28.43
C PHE A 188 6.62 10.80 -29.44
N SER A 189 6.89 9.61 -30.01
CA SER A 189 8.03 9.38 -30.89
C SER A 189 7.56 9.22 -32.34
N SER A 190 8.24 9.88 -33.27
CA SER A 190 7.94 9.78 -34.70
C SER A 190 8.06 8.35 -35.26
N GLY A 191 8.96 7.52 -34.68
CA GLY A 191 9.20 6.16 -35.18
C GLY A 191 8.20 5.10 -34.69
N TYR A 192 7.43 5.39 -33.64
CA TYR A 192 6.45 4.45 -33.06
C TYR A 192 5.03 5.05 -33.00
N GLY A 193 4.82 6.24 -33.56
CA GLY A 193 3.60 7.03 -33.47
C GLY A 193 3.48 7.85 -32.19
N GLN A 194 2.76 8.98 -32.29
CA GLN A 194 2.55 9.91 -31.18
C GLN A 194 1.57 9.34 -30.15
N GLY A 195 2.00 9.15 -28.90
CA GLY A 195 1.12 8.74 -27.80
C GLY A 195 0.81 7.24 -27.72
N LEU A 196 1.35 6.42 -28.63
CA LEU A 196 0.93 5.02 -28.76
C LEU A 196 1.64 4.06 -27.79
N ARG A 197 2.91 4.33 -27.47
CA ARG A 197 3.71 3.43 -26.63
C ARG A 197 3.61 3.82 -25.16
N MET A 198 2.97 2.97 -24.36
CA MET A 198 2.99 3.09 -22.89
C MET A 198 4.34 2.62 -22.33
N VAL A 199 4.90 3.44 -21.45
CA VAL A 199 6.15 3.20 -20.73
C VAL A 199 5.91 3.36 -19.24
N ARG A 200 6.56 2.52 -18.46
CA ARG A 200 6.44 2.53 -17.00
C ARG A 200 7.38 3.58 -16.44
N PHE A 201 6.92 4.28 -15.42
CA PHE A 201 7.77 5.14 -14.63
C PHE A 201 8.34 4.34 -13.45
N ASP A 202 9.67 4.22 -13.41
CA ASP A 202 10.38 3.75 -12.23
C ASP A 202 11.21 4.91 -11.67
N PHE A 203 11.01 5.21 -10.38
CA PHE A 203 11.68 6.32 -9.72
C PHE A 203 13.20 6.11 -9.60
N THR A 204 13.67 4.87 -9.45
CA THR A 204 15.10 4.56 -9.39
C THR A 204 15.74 4.73 -10.76
N ASP A 205 15.07 4.31 -11.84
CA ASP A 205 15.57 4.54 -13.20
C ASP A 205 15.55 6.03 -13.56
N TYR A 206 14.52 6.76 -13.11
CA TYR A 206 14.44 8.21 -13.25
C TYR A 206 15.61 8.91 -12.58
N ASP A 207 15.95 8.56 -11.35
CA ASP A 207 17.08 9.13 -10.62
C ASP A 207 18.44 8.75 -11.24
N ARG A 208 18.60 7.50 -11.70
CA ARG A 208 19.86 7.07 -12.36
C ARG A 208 20.10 7.76 -13.70
N GLN A 209 19.03 7.88 -14.50
CA GLN A 209 19.05 8.50 -15.83
C GLN A 209 18.79 10.01 -15.79
N ALA A 210 18.70 10.59 -14.59
CA ALA A 210 18.53 12.01 -14.39
C ALA A 210 19.73 12.74 -15.00
N GLY A 211 19.50 13.44 -16.10
CA GLY A 211 20.35 14.57 -16.50
C GLY A 211 20.11 15.77 -15.59
N ALA A 212 20.74 16.90 -15.90
CA ALA A 212 20.73 18.16 -15.14
C ALA A 212 19.33 18.76 -14.81
N LEU A 213 18.26 18.13 -15.27
CA LEU A 213 16.87 18.61 -15.25
C LEU A 213 15.92 17.71 -14.45
N SER A 214 16.45 16.70 -13.74
CA SER A 214 15.61 15.99 -12.80
C SER A 214 15.27 16.88 -11.62
N ILE A 215 14.04 16.78 -11.12
CA ILE A 215 13.62 17.52 -9.94
C ILE A 215 14.47 17.18 -8.72
N VAL A 216 15.00 15.95 -8.66
CA VAL A 216 15.89 15.51 -7.57
C VAL A 216 17.22 16.25 -7.66
N GLN A 217 17.79 16.40 -8.85
CA GLN A 217 19.03 17.15 -9.05
C GLN A 217 18.84 18.66 -8.90
N GLU A 218 17.68 19.19 -9.30
CA GLU A 218 17.33 20.61 -9.08
C GLU A 218 17.22 20.91 -7.58
N ALA A 219 16.57 20.04 -6.80
CA ALA A 219 16.34 20.26 -5.38
C ALA A 219 17.57 19.96 -4.49
N PHE A 220 18.37 18.96 -4.84
CA PHE A 220 19.45 18.45 -3.98
C PHE A 220 20.86 18.57 -4.58
N GLY A 221 20.98 19.17 -5.77
CA GLY A 221 22.26 19.29 -6.48
C GLY A 221 22.82 17.94 -6.94
N LYS A 222 24.14 17.83 -7.06
CA LYS A 222 24.82 16.61 -7.55
C LYS A 222 24.88 15.49 -6.50
N ASP A 223 24.45 15.73 -5.26
CA ASP A 223 24.60 14.79 -4.16
C ASP A 223 23.47 13.74 -4.18
N ARG A 224 23.73 12.57 -4.79
CA ARG A 224 22.73 11.53 -5.11
C ARG A 224 22.26 10.66 -3.92
N ARG A 225 22.47 11.12 -2.68
CA ARG A 225 22.11 10.36 -1.46
C ARG A 225 20.59 10.19 -1.27
N TRP A 226 19.78 10.95 -2.01
CA TRP A 226 18.31 10.97 -1.97
C TRP A 226 17.62 9.94 -2.88
N SER A 227 18.39 9.20 -3.67
CA SER A 227 17.92 8.18 -4.62
C SER A 227 17.18 7.00 -3.97
N LYS A 228 17.33 6.80 -2.67
CA LYS A 228 16.70 5.72 -1.91
C LYS A 228 15.32 6.17 -1.41
N SER A 229 14.26 5.56 -1.94
CA SER A 229 12.86 5.80 -1.50
C SER A 229 12.60 5.66 0.01
N HIS A 230 13.50 4.98 0.75
CA HIS A 230 13.46 4.91 2.22
C HIS A 230 13.55 6.27 2.90
N VAL A 231 14.18 7.27 2.26
CA VAL A 231 14.30 8.63 2.80
C VAL A 231 12.94 9.28 2.98
N PHE A 232 12.01 9.09 2.04
CA PHE A 232 10.66 9.67 2.14
C PHE A 232 9.85 9.08 3.31
N ARG A 233 9.97 7.77 3.53
CA ARG A 233 9.36 7.12 4.71
C ARG A 233 9.95 7.66 6.01
N ARG A 234 11.27 7.88 6.04
CA ARG A 234 11.97 8.45 7.18
C ARG A 234 11.52 9.88 7.47
N MET A 235 11.48 10.74 6.45
CA MET A 235 11.01 12.12 6.59
C MET A 235 9.59 12.16 7.13
N TYR A 236 8.69 11.30 6.65
CA TYR A 236 7.33 11.21 7.21
C TYR A 236 7.34 10.87 8.69
N ALA A 237 8.10 9.84 9.09
CA ALA A 237 8.16 9.42 10.48
C ALA A 237 8.65 10.56 11.39
N ILE A 238 9.70 11.27 10.98
CA ILE A 238 10.24 12.43 11.69
C ILE A 238 9.18 13.54 11.80
N VAL A 239 8.59 13.96 10.67
CA VAL A 239 7.58 15.03 10.65
C VAL A 239 6.37 14.67 11.50
N PHE A 240 5.84 13.45 11.37
CA PHE A 240 4.71 12.99 12.16
C PHE A 240 5.05 12.94 13.66
N TYR A 241 6.25 12.45 14.01
CA TYR A 241 6.67 12.29 15.39
C TYR A 241 6.91 13.63 16.12
N TYR A 242 7.46 14.64 15.43
CA TYR A 242 7.74 15.96 16.03
C TYR A 242 6.61 16.98 15.87
N ARG A 243 5.74 16.84 14.86
CA ARG A 243 4.61 17.77 14.64
C ARG A 243 3.51 17.61 15.68
N TYR A 244 3.31 16.39 16.17
CA TYR A 244 2.37 16.10 17.23
C TYR A 244 3.23 15.74 18.43
N GLU A 245 3.40 16.66 19.39
CA GLU A 245 4.13 16.41 20.65
C GLU A 245 3.50 15.22 21.38
N ASN A 246 3.99 13.99 21.11
CA ASN A 246 3.39 12.67 21.43
C ASN A 246 2.65 11.98 20.26
N GLY A 247 3.18 12.04 19.03
CA GLY A 247 2.74 11.18 17.94
C GLY A 247 2.91 9.71 18.33
N ASP A 248 1.79 9.04 18.66
CA ASP A 248 1.79 7.65 19.10
C ASP A 248 2.55 6.77 18.10
N ILE A 249 3.58 6.08 18.60
CA ILE A 249 4.40 5.17 17.79
C ILE A 249 3.55 4.03 17.20
N ILE A 250 2.44 3.69 17.85
CA ILE A 250 1.43 2.74 17.38
C ILE A 250 0.67 3.32 16.19
N ALA A 251 0.31 4.61 16.21
CA ALA A 251 -0.30 5.29 15.06
C ALA A 251 0.68 5.35 13.87
N LEU A 252 1.97 5.58 14.11
CA LEU A 252 3.02 5.47 13.08
C LEU A 252 3.15 4.05 12.53
N MET A 253 3.11 3.05 13.40
CA MET A 253 3.18 1.64 13.03
C MET A 253 1.99 1.26 12.13
N LEU A 254 0.77 1.68 12.50
CA LEU A 254 -0.44 1.51 11.72
C LEU A 254 -0.30 2.19 10.35
N GLN A 255 0.11 3.46 10.33
CA GLN A 255 0.31 4.19 9.08
C GLN A 255 1.34 3.50 8.20
N PHE A 256 2.45 3.01 8.75
CA PHE A 256 3.48 2.26 8.01
C PHE A 256 3.02 0.90 7.50
N GLY A 257 1.87 0.41 7.98
CA GLY A 257 1.41 -0.94 7.83
C GLY A 257 2.40 -1.95 8.42
N SER A 258 3.15 -1.58 9.45
CA SER A 258 4.06 -2.51 10.13
C SER A 258 3.35 -3.20 11.29
N ILE A 259 3.89 -4.34 11.73
CA ILE A 259 3.43 -5.07 12.92
C ILE A 259 4.51 -5.02 14.01
N ASP A 260 5.68 -4.47 13.68
CA ASP A 260 6.90 -4.51 14.49
C ASP A 260 7.39 -3.08 14.77
N LEU A 261 7.49 -2.73 16.06
CA LEU A 261 7.94 -1.42 16.54
C LEU A 261 9.42 -1.17 16.24
N ASP A 262 10.27 -2.21 16.26
CA ASP A 262 11.70 -2.07 15.95
C ASP A 262 11.92 -1.62 14.50
N SER A 263 11.06 -2.08 13.59
CA SER A 263 11.12 -1.64 12.20
C SER A 263 10.77 -0.15 12.01
N ILE A 264 9.99 0.44 12.91
CA ILE A 264 9.62 1.87 12.91
C ILE A 264 10.72 2.70 13.57
N ARG A 265 11.36 2.16 14.61
CA ARG A 265 12.50 2.78 15.31
C ARG A 265 13.58 3.26 14.35
N ALA A 266 13.97 2.44 13.38
CA ALA A 266 14.98 2.80 12.37
C ALA A 266 14.64 4.05 11.53
N TYR A 267 13.37 4.45 11.45
CA TYR A 267 12.92 5.64 10.74
C TYR A 267 12.85 6.90 11.62
N ILE A 268 12.83 6.75 12.94
CA ILE A 268 12.76 7.87 13.91
C ILE A 268 14.15 8.14 14.49
N SER A 269 14.93 7.10 14.80
CA SER A 269 16.30 7.23 15.30
C SER A 269 17.25 7.68 14.20
N ASP A 270 18.14 8.64 14.46
CA ASP A 270 19.01 9.23 13.44
C ASP A 270 20.29 8.42 13.09
N PRO A 271 20.56 8.11 11.80
CA PRO A 271 21.79 7.44 11.38
C PRO A 271 23.02 8.36 11.38
N LEU A 272 22.85 9.67 11.11
CA LEU A 272 23.94 10.64 11.09
C LEU A 272 24.36 11.03 12.52
N SER A 273 23.42 11.04 13.44
CA SER A 273 23.67 11.14 14.87
C SER A 273 24.26 9.87 15.52
N ARG A 274 24.89 8.97 14.78
CA ARG A 274 25.69 7.91 15.41
C ARG A 274 27.11 8.39 15.64
N HIS A 275 27.74 8.99 14.62
CA HIS A 275 29.13 9.42 14.69
C HIS A 275 29.31 10.84 15.25
N ASP A 276 28.50 11.82 14.82
CA ASP A 276 28.57 13.19 15.37
C ASP A 276 28.01 13.24 16.78
N MET A 277 26.98 12.43 17.04
CA MET A 277 26.46 12.30 18.39
C MET A 277 27.45 11.49 19.24
N GLU A 278 28.14 10.42 18.81
CA GLU A 278 29.31 9.86 19.54
C GLU A 278 30.40 10.90 19.87
N SER A 279 30.67 11.84 18.95
CA SER A 279 31.63 12.93 19.15
C SER A 279 31.13 14.06 20.07
N ILE A 280 29.82 14.29 20.16
CA ILE A 280 29.19 15.24 21.11
C ILE A 280 28.94 14.55 22.46
N TYR A 281 28.62 13.25 22.45
CA TYR A 281 28.39 12.35 23.59
C TYR A 281 29.66 12.10 24.41
N SER A 282 30.84 12.25 23.83
CA SER A 282 32.09 12.28 24.60
C SER A 282 32.23 13.53 25.47
N SER A 283 31.43 14.58 25.22
CA SER A 283 31.55 15.89 25.88
C SER A 283 30.36 16.31 26.76
N THR A 284 29.17 15.70 26.63
CA THR A 284 28.00 16.01 27.47
C THR A 284 27.24 14.75 27.87
N ALA A 285 27.53 14.22 29.07
CA ALA A 285 27.38 12.79 29.38
C ALA A 285 26.12 12.34 30.15
N THR A 286 25.23 13.21 30.64
CA THR A 286 24.24 12.76 31.65
C THR A 286 22.77 12.79 31.23
N GLU A 287 22.20 13.89 30.73
CA GLU A 287 20.74 13.97 30.51
C GLU A 287 20.21 13.16 29.32
N VAL A 288 20.97 13.03 28.24
CA VAL A 288 20.49 12.38 27.00
C VAL A 288 20.57 10.86 27.09
N GLU A 289 21.57 10.31 27.80
CA GLU A 289 21.67 8.87 28.07
C GLU A 289 20.60 8.38 29.04
N GLU A 290 20.22 9.17 30.04
CA GLU A 290 19.08 8.87 30.90
C GLU A 290 17.77 8.84 30.10
N ARG A 291 17.53 9.82 29.22
CA ARG A 291 16.34 9.82 28.35
C ARG A 291 16.33 8.67 27.35
N ARG A 292 17.50 8.27 26.82
CA ARG A 292 17.64 7.13 25.91
C ARG A 292 17.41 5.80 26.63
N ARG A 293 17.98 5.61 27.82
CA ARG A 293 17.75 4.44 28.67
C ARG A 293 16.30 4.37 29.12
N ALA A 294 15.71 5.48 29.56
CA ALA A 294 14.29 5.55 29.92
C ALA A 294 13.39 5.15 28.76
N ARG A 295 13.70 5.61 27.53
CA ARG A 295 12.94 5.24 26.32
C ARG A 295 13.13 3.78 25.91
N MET A 296 14.35 3.25 25.96
CA MET A 296 14.61 1.83 25.68
C MET A 296 13.92 0.93 26.71
N LYS A 297 13.90 1.36 27.96
CA LYS A 297 13.16 0.72 29.03
C LYS A 297 11.66 0.74 28.74
N GLN A 298 11.08 1.90 28.44
CA GLN A 298 9.65 2.02 28.07
C GLN A 298 9.25 1.12 26.89
N ILE A 299 10.06 1.02 25.83
CA ILE A 299 9.74 0.16 24.69
C ILE A 299 9.87 -1.32 25.06
N SER A 300 10.93 -1.70 25.79
CA SER A 300 11.07 -3.05 26.31
C SER A 300 9.94 -3.40 27.28
N ASP A 301 9.46 -2.42 28.03
CA ASP A 301 8.33 -2.57 28.94
C ASP A 301 7.04 -2.79 28.13
N ILE A 302 6.80 -2.03 27.06
CA ILE A 302 5.65 -2.23 26.14
C ILE A 302 5.72 -3.61 25.46
N ASP A 303 6.86 -4.03 24.92
CA ASP A 303 7.00 -5.35 24.28
C ASP A 303 6.82 -6.47 25.30
N ARG A 304 7.30 -6.28 26.53
CA ARG A 304 7.08 -7.20 27.64
C ARG A 304 5.60 -7.25 28.01
N GLU A 305 4.93 -6.12 28.14
CA GLU A 305 3.50 -6.03 28.41
C GLU A 305 2.68 -6.68 27.29
N LEU A 306 2.98 -6.41 26.02
CA LEU A 306 2.33 -7.05 24.87
C LEU A 306 2.50 -8.56 24.87
N ARG A 307 3.69 -9.06 25.25
CA ARG A 307 3.92 -10.50 25.41
C ARG A 307 3.12 -11.06 26.57
N ILE A 308 3.09 -10.38 27.72
CA ILE A 308 2.29 -10.79 28.89
C ILE A 308 0.81 -10.88 28.51
N VAL A 309 0.26 -9.84 27.91
CA VAL A 309 -1.13 -9.79 27.44
C VAL A 309 -1.40 -10.86 26.38
N GLY A 310 -0.47 -11.07 25.44
CA GLY A 310 -0.60 -12.13 24.43
C GLY A 310 -0.59 -13.54 25.04
N ASP A 311 0.21 -13.74 26.08
CA ASP A 311 0.33 -14.98 26.84
C ASP A 311 -0.89 -15.24 27.72
N GLU A 312 -1.41 -14.22 28.40
CA GLU A 312 -2.67 -14.22 29.12
C GLU A 312 -3.81 -14.54 28.16
N LYS A 313 -3.82 -13.89 26.99
CA LYS A 313 -4.83 -14.15 25.97
C LYS A 313 -4.77 -15.59 25.49
N LEU A 314 -3.59 -16.14 25.22
CA LEU A 314 -3.46 -17.54 24.85
C LEU A 314 -4.03 -18.48 25.93
N ALA A 315 -3.75 -18.17 27.20
CA ALA A 315 -4.25 -18.94 28.33
C ALA A 315 -5.79 -18.86 28.42
N GLU A 316 -6.37 -17.66 28.36
CA GLU A 316 -7.82 -17.44 28.29
C GLU A 316 -8.47 -18.28 27.19
N GLU A 317 -7.89 -18.28 26.00
CA GLU A 317 -8.41 -19.03 24.86
C GLU A 317 -8.38 -20.54 25.09
N ILE A 318 -7.32 -21.06 25.70
CA ILE A 318 -7.19 -22.49 26.05
C ILE A 318 -8.18 -22.86 27.15
N TYR A 319 -8.27 -22.09 28.24
CA TYR A 319 -9.22 -22.35 29.31
C TYR A 319 -10.66 -22.32 28.80
N ALA A 320 -10.99 -21.36 27.94
CA ALA A 320 -12.33 -21.26 27.36
C ALA A 320 -12.66 -22.50 26.52
N VAL A 321 -11.71 -22.99 25.72
CA VAL A 321 -11.87 -24.23 24.91
C VAL A 321 -12.06 -25.47 25.79
N LEU A 322 -11.32 -25.57 26.89
CA LEU A 322 -11.37 -26.72 27.81
C LEU A 322 -12.62 -26.70 28.70
N ALA A 323 -13.05 -25.52 29.13
CA ALA A 323 -14.26 -25.35 29.94
C ALA A 323 -15.56 -25.62 29.16
N GLY A 324 -15.51 -25.61 27.81
CA GLY A 324 -16.66 -25.96 26.96
C GLY A 324 -17.83 -24.98 27.00
N LYS A 325 -17.68 -23.80 27.62
CA LYS A 325 -18.77 -22.84 27.87
C LYS A 325 -19.25 -22.08 26.63
N GLN A 326 -18.51 -22.11 25.52
CA GLN A 326 -18.84 -21.39 24.29
C GLN A 326 -18.61 -22.26 23.04
N PRO A 327 -19.36 -22.05 21.95
CA PRO A 327 -19.07 -22.69 20.68
C PRO A 327 -17.77 -22.11 20.10
N PHE A 328 -16.79 -22.99 19.90
CA PHE A 328 -15.54 -22.66 19.21
C PHE A 328 -15.50 -23.37 17.86
N ALA A 329 -15.05 -22.65 16.84
CA ALA A 329 -14.82 -23.20 15.50
C ALA A 329 -13.34 -23.13 15.12
N GLY A 330 -12.90 -24.06 14.28
CA GLY A 330 -11.53 -24.13 13.77
C GLY A 330 -10.71 -25.30 14.32
N GLY A 331 -9.58 -25.59 13.67
CA GLY A 331 -8.77 -26.76 14.01
C GLY A 331 -8.00 -26.60 15.33
N PHE A 332 -7.83 -25.38 15.83
CA PHE A 332 -7.06 -25.13 17.05
C PHE A 332 -7.77 -25.64 18.30
N ALA A 333 -9.08 -25.41 18.45
CA ALA A 333 -9.84 -25.91 19.59
C ALA A 333 -9.77 -27.45 19.67
N THR A 334 -9.95 -28.14 18.53
CA THR A 334 -9.79 -29.60 18.43
C THR A 334 -8.37 -30.05 18.77
N PHE A 335 -7.37 -29.28 18.35
CA PHE A 335 -5.97 -29.58 18.67
C PHE A 335 -5.68 -29.45 20.18
N VAL A 336 -6.17 -28.38 20.83
CA VAL A 336 -6.06 -28.16 22.28
C VAL A 336 -6.70 -29.32 23.04
N ARG A 337 -7.94 -29.72 22.70
CA ARG A 337 -8.61 -30.86 23.33
C ARG A 337 -7.82 -32.16 23.19
N LYS A 338 -7.23 -32.42 22.01
CA LYS A 338 -6.36 -33.60 21.80
C LYS A 338 -5.10 -33.58 22.65
N VAL A 339 -4.48 -32.41 22.85
CA VAL A 339 -3.31 -32.30 23.72
C VAL A 339 -3.70 -32.49 25.18
N TYR A 340 -4.81 -31.89 25.60
CA TYR A 340 -5.36 -32.07 26.95
C TYR A 340 -5.63 -33.55 27.24
N MET A 341 -6.33 -34.28 26.35
CA MET A 341 -6.61 -35.71 26.55
C MET A 341 -5.34 -36.56 26.71
N ARG A 342 -4.27 -36.26 25.95
CA ARG A 342 -3.00 -36.99 26.08
C ARG A 342 -2.29 -36.70 27.40
N LEU A 343 -2.32 -35.44 27.84
CA LEU A 343 -1.70 -35.03 29.10
C LEU A 343 -2.48 -35.57 30.31
N ALA A 344 -3.81 -35.55 30.25
CA ALA A 344 -4.69 -36.13 31.26
C ALA A 344 -4.51 -37.65 31.40
N GLN A 345 -4.20 -38.36 30.31
CA GLN A 345 -3.88 -39.80 30.35
C GLN A 345 -2.53 -40.13 30.98
N THR A 346 -1.59 -39.18 31.00
CA THR A 346 -0.23 -39.37 31.53
C THR A 346 -0.05 -38.84 32.94
N THR A 347 -1.04 -38.10 33.46
CA THR A 347 -1.03 -37.54 34.81
C THR A 347 -2.11 -38.24 35.64
N THR A 348 -1.71 -39.24 36.43
CA THR A 348 -2.49 -39.67 37.59
C THR A 348 -2.52 -38.50 38.55
N PHE A 349 -3.55 -37.65 38.51
CA PHE A 349 -4.16 -36.92 39.64
C PHE A 349 -5.20 -35.93 39.07
N SER A 350 -6.40 -35.98 39.62
CA SER A 350 -7.46 -34.99 39.42
C SER A 350 -6.96 -33.60 39.84
N ASN A 351 -6.55 -32.72 38.92
CA ASN A 351 -6.15 -31.36 39.32
C ASN A 351 -6.27 -30.29 38.19
N PRO A 352 -6.51 -29.00 38.56
CA PRO A 352 -6.43 -27.82 37.68
C PRO A 352 -5.11 -27.69 36.89
N ASP A 353 -4.06 -28.38 37.34
CA ASP A 353 -2.72 -28.38 36.75
C ASP A 353 -2.67 -28.86 35.29
N ALA A 354 -3.63 -29.68 34.84
CA ALA A 354 -3.64 -30.21 33.48
C ALA A 354 -3.90 -29.10 32.42
N ALA A 355 -4.75 -28.12 32.73
CA ALA A 355 -5.01 -27.01 31.82
C ALA A 355 -3.79 -26.08 31.73
N ASP A 356 -3.15 -25.80 32.86
CA ASP A 356 -1.93 -25.00 32.93
C ASP A 356 -0.77 -25.70 32.20
N ALA A 357 -0.66 -27.01 32.34
CA ALA A 357 0.30 -27.82 31.59
C ALA A 357 0.07 -27.72 30.07
N VAL A 358 -1.19 -27.69 29.61
CA VAL A 358 -1.51 -27.44 28.19
C VAL A 358 -1.07 -26.03 27.77
N VAL A 359 -1.37 -25.00 28.56
CA VAL A 359 -0.95 -23.62 28.27
C VAL A 359 0.57 -23.54 28.14
N GLN A 360 1.31 -24.09 29.11
CA GLN A 360 2.76 -24.10 29.10
C GLN A 360 3.33 -24.90 27.92
N ALA A 361 2.73 -26.05 27.59
CA ALA A 361 3.12 -26.84 26.43
C ALA A 361 2.91 -26.08 25.11
N MET A 362 1.80 -25.34 24.98
CA MET A 362 1.53 -24.52 23.80
C MET A 362 2.48 -23.33 23.70
N LYS A 363 2.76 -22.64 24.82
CA LYS A 363 3.74 -21.54 24.89
C LYS A 363 5.15 -22.01 24.51
N ARG A 364 5.63 -23.12 25.09
CA ARG A 364 6.94 -23.72 24.77
C ARG A 364 7.07 -24.12 23.30
N ARG A 365 5.95 -24.52 22.68
CA ARG A 365 5.90 -24.82 21.24
C ARG A 365 5.87 -23.58 20.35
N GLY A 366 5.77 -22.37 20.92
CA GLY A 366 5.79 -21.10 20.19
C GLY A 366 4.43 -20.64 19.68
N HIS A 367 3.32 -21.20 20.17
CA HIS A 367 1.99 -20.71 19.81
C HIS A 367 1.79 -19.29 20.33
N PHE A 368 1.26 -18.41 19.48
CA PHE A 368 0.98 -17.02 19.86
C PHE A 368 -0.26 -16.50 19.13
N PRO A 369 -1.21 -15.86 19.84
CA PRO A 369 -2.44 -15.34 19.26
C PRO A 369 -2.19 -14.18 18.30
N GLN A 370 -2.68 -14.29 17.07
CA GLN A 370 -2.65 -13.20 16.09
C GLN A 370 -4.01 -12.99 15.44
N PRO A 371 -4.63 -11.80 15.59
CA PRO A 371 -5.97 -11.54 15.09
C PRO A 371 -5.99 -11.39 13.56
N PHE A 372 -6.98 -12.01 12.92
CA PHE A 372 -7.39 -11.80 11.53
C PHE A 372 -8.87 -11.40 11.49
N PRO A 373 -9.35 -10.79 10.38
CA PRO A 373 -10.76 -10.42 10.27
C PRO A 373 -11.74 -11.59 10.40
N HIS A 374 -11.29 -12.80 10.02
CA HIS A 374 -12.11 -14.01 9.99
C HIS A 374 -11.84 -14.98 11.15
N GLY A 375 -11.10 -14.53 12.19
CA GLY A 375 -10.76 -15.32 13.36
C GLY A 375 -9.31 -15.09 13.79
N GLN A 376 -8.80 -15.93 14.68
CA GLN A 376 -7.46 -15.82 15.24
C GLN A 376 -6.56 -16.93 14.70
N CYS A 377 -5.31 -16.58 14.38
CA CYS A 377 -4.26 -17.53 14.03
C CYS A 377 -3.38 -17.76 15.25
N MET A 378 -3.26 -19.01 15.67
CA MET A 378 -2.47 -19.44 16.83
C MET A 378 -1.11 -20.02 16.43
N LEU A 379 -0.66 -19.78 15.20
CA LEU A 379 0.58 -20.36 14.68
C LEU A 379 1.84 -19.80 15.38
N GLY A 380 1.86 -18.50 15.74
CA GLY A 380 3.04 -17.86 16.33
C GLY A 380 4.34 -18.18 15.60
N VAL A 381 5.32 -18.69 16.36
CA VAL A 381 6.65 -19.16 15.92
C VAL A 381 6.79 -20.69 16.01
N VAL A 382 5.69 -21.42 15.89
CA VAL A 382 5.66 -22.89 16.02
C VAL A 382 6.58 -23.58 15.01
N VAL A 383 7.26 -24.63 15.45
CA VAL A 383 8.22 -25.42 14.64
C VAL A 383 7.53 -26.09 13.44
N ASN A 384 6.35 -26.69 13.64
CA ASN A 384 5.62 -27.40 12.58
C ASN A 384 4.75 -26.46 11.73
N GLN A 385 5.39 -25.53 11.03
CA GLN A 385 4.69 -24.57 10.17
C GLN A 385 3.96 -25.22 8.98
N ARG A 386 4.40 -26.41 8.55
CA ARG A 386 3.83 -27.18 7.43
C ARG A 386 2.36 -27.57 7.63
N ALA A 387 1.90 -27.68 8.87
CA ALA A 387 0.50 -28.01 9.17
C ALA A 387 -0.47 -26.83 8.95
N ALA A 388 0.01 -25.64 8.59
CA ALA A 388 -0.85 -24.52 8.22
C ALA A 388 -1.30 -24.67 6.76
N HIS A 389 -2.59 -24.49 6.47
CA HIS A 389 -3.10 -24.54 5.10
C HIS A 389 -2.54 -23.44 4.19
N CYS A 390 -1.99 -22.37 4.78
CA CYS A 390 -1.28 -21.32 4.06
C CYS A 390 0.23 -21.57 3.94
N PHE A 391 0.72 -22.76 4.28
CA PHE A 391 2.11 -23.16 3.98
C PHE A 391 2.28 -23.42 2.49
N SER A 392 3.37 -22.91 1.92
CA SER A 392 3.71 -23.05 0.51
C SER A 392 4.94 -23.94 0.36
N GLU A 393 4.79 -25.06 -0.34
CA GLU A 393 5.90 -25.99 -0.59
C GLU A 393 7.00 -25.35 -1.45
N THR A 394 6.62 -24.43 -2.36
CA THR A 394 7.54 -23.72 -3.23
C THR A 394 8.45 -22.76 -2.45
N THR A 395 7.89 -22.01 -1.50
CA THR A 395 8.66 -21.01 -0.73
C THR A 395 9.17 -21.54 0.61
N GLN A 396 8.77 -22.77 0.99
CA GLN A 396 9.03 -23.40 2.29
C GLN A 396 8.65 -22.51 3.49
N LYS A 397 7.65 -21.64 3.32
CA LYS A 397 7.23 -20.64 4.31
C LYS A 397 5.70 -20.53 4.35
N VAL A 398 5.19 -20.02 5.47
CA VAL A 398 3.77 -19.71 5.63
C VAL A 398 3.45 -18.39 4.94
N GLU A 399 2.65 -18.47 3.88
CA GLU A 399 2.15 -17.35 3.10
C GLU A 399 0.83 -16.86 3.70
N ARG A 400 0.92 -16.11 4.80
CA ARG A 400 -0.24 -15.60 5.56
C ARG A 400 -1.15 -14.71 4.72
N GLU A 401 -0.70 -14.21 3.58
CA GLU A 401 -1.52 -13.51 2.59
C GLU A 401 -2.61 -14.36 1.94
N ARG A 402 -2.41 -15.69 1.89
CA ARG A 402 -3.43 -16.63 1.46
C ARG A 402 -4.47 -16.89 2.54
N ALA A 403 -4.25 -16.41 3.77
CA ALA A 403 -5.20 -16.58 4.87
C ALA A 403 -6.47 -15.79 4.59
N ASN A 404 -7.51 -16.52 4.22
CA ASN A 404 -8.88 -16.07 4.06
C ASN A 404 -9.79 -17.13 4.69
N VAL A 405 -11.10 -16.85 4.74
CA VAL A 405 -12.06 -17.75 5.40
C VAL A 405 -12.02 -19.15 4.80
N ARG A 406 -11.90 -19.27 3.46
CA ARG A 406 -11.81 -20.56 2.76
C ARG A 406 -10.50 -21.28 3.06
N THR A 407 -9.36 -20.62 3.00
CA THR A 407 -8.04 -21.25 3.24
C THR A 407 -7.85 -21.63 4.71
N CYS A 408 -8.28 -20.78 5.64
CA CYS A 408 -8.18 -21.03 7.08
C CYS A 408 -9.24 -22.01 7.59
N THR A 409 -10.19 -22.41 6.73
CA THR A 409 -11.14 -23.48 7.03
C THR A 409 -10.43 -24.77 7.38
N GLY A 410 -10.74 -25.33 8.55
CA GLY A 410 -10.15 -26.58 9.02
C GLY A 410 -8.66 -26.50 9.38
N CYS A 411 -8.02 -25.34 9.20
CA CYS A 411 -6.61 -25.18 9.53
C CYS A 411 -6.39 -25.42 11.04
N ARG A 412 -5.39 -26.24 11.36
CA ARG A 412 -5.03 -26.62 12.74
C ARG A 412 -4.75 -25.43 13.66
N TYR A 413 -4.31 -24.30 13.09
CA TYR A 413 -3.93 -23.11 13.85
C TYR A 413 -5.02 -22.04 13.87
N HIS A 414 -6.15 -22.28 13.21
CA HIS A 414 -7.23 -21.31 13.16
C HIS A 414 -8.20 -21.53 14.33
N HIS A 415 -8.54 -20.44 15.00
CA HIS A 415 -9.45 -20.38 16.14
C HIS A 415 -10.48 -19.28 15.91
N THR A 416 -11.77 -19.59 16.01
CA THR A 416 -12.85 -18.63 15.77
C THR A 416 -13.93 -18.77 16.83
N LYS A 417 -14.58 -17.63 17.15
CA LYS A 417 -15.68 -17.49 18.09
C LYS A 417 -16.83 -16.72 17.48
N GLU A 418 -17.98 -16.75 18.14
CA GLU A 418 -19.16 -15.96 17.80
C GLU A 418 -18.92 -14.45 17.73
N ALA A 419 -18.01 -13.91 18.54
CA ALA A 419 -17.65 -12.48 18.49
C ALA A 419 -17.15 -12.05 17.10
N TYR A 420 -16.37 -12.91 16.41
CA TYR A 420 -15.92 -12.63 15.05
C TYR A 420 -17.09 -12.64 14.05
N LEU A 421 -18.08 -13.50 14.28
CA LEU A 421 -19.29 -13.54 13.47
C LEU A 421 -20.10 -12.24 13.59
N THR A 422 -20.23 -11.73 14.82
CA THR A 422 -20.91 -10.46 15.11
C THR A 422 -20.24 -9.31 14.38
N TYR A 423 -18.91 -9.25 14.42
CA TYR A 423 -18.13 -8.26 13.68
C TYR A 423 -18.34 -8.35 12.16
N LEU A 424 -18.30 -9.55 11.59
CA LEU A 424 -18.51 -9.75 10.15
C LEU A 424 -19.94 -9.38 9.72
N LYS A 425 -20.96 -9.71 10.52
CA LYS A 425 -22.35 -9.29 10.28
C LYS A 425 -22.47 -7.77 10.30
N ALA A 426 -21.84 -7.09 11.26
CA ALA A 426 -21.84 -5.63 11.32
C ALA A 426 -21.12 -4.99 10.11
N ASP A 427 -19.99 -5.54 9.67
CA ASP A 427 -19.28 -5.07 8.47
C ASP A 427 -20.14 -5.25 7.20
N ARG A 428 -20.81 -6.40 7.08
CA ARG A 428 -21.77 -6.65 5.99
C ARG A 428 -22.89 -5.61 5.96
N GLU A 429 -23.53 -5.35 7.10
CA GLU A 429 -24.63 -4.38 7.16
C GLU A 429 -24.17 -2.97 6.81
N ARG A 430 -22.97 -2.55 7.28
CA ARG A 430 -22.36 -1.28 6.87
C ARG A 430 -22.18 -1.21 5.36
N LYS A 431 -21.58 -2.23 4.74
CA LYS A 431 -21.37 -2.28 3.29
C LYS A 431 -22.67 -2.34 2.49
N ARG A 432 -23.71 -3.03 2.99
CA ARG A 432 -25.04 -3.04 2.37
C ARG A 432 -25.69 -1.66 2.37
N ARG A 433 -25.50 -0.86 3.43
CA ARG A 433 -25.99 0.53 3.50
C ARG A 433 -25.25 1.47 2.54
N GLU A 434 -23.97 1.21 2.27
CA GLU A 434 -23.16 2.02 1.35
C GLU A 434 -23.48 1.73 -0.13
N LEU A 435 -23.97 0.53 -0.46
CA LEU A 435 -24.18 0.09 -1.83
C LEU A 435 -25.18 0.95 -2.66
N PRO A 436 -26.32 1.41 -2.13
CA PRO A 436 -27.26 2.26 -2.87
C PRO A 436 -26.71 3.65 -3.17
N ALA A 437 -25.79 4.16 -2.34
CA ALA A 437 -25.19 5.49 -2.51
C ALA A 437 -24.21 5.57 -3.68
N ARG A 438 -23.77 4.43 -4.23
CA ARG A 438 -22.81 4.34 -5.33
C ARG A 438 -23.51 4.18 -6.68
N LYS A 439 -23.12 5.00 -7.66
CA LYS A 439 -23.71 5.00 -9.02
C LYS A 439 -23.55 3.63 -9.70
N ARG A 440 -24.55 3.21 -10.49
CA ARG A 440 -24.48 1.98 -11.28
C ARG A 440 -23.35 2.09 -12.32
N GLY A 441 -22.51 1.05 -12.42
CA GLY A 441 -21.35 1.01 -13.32
C GLY A 441 -20.04 1.54 -12.73
N ASP A 442 -20.08 2.14 -11.54
CA ASP A 442 -18.89 2.57 -10.81
C ASP A 442 -18.03 1.37 -10.36
N LEU A 443 -16.71 1.51 -10.46
CA LEU A 443 -15.73 0.50 -10.03
C LEU A 443 -15.81 0.28 -8.52
N GLU A 444 -16.10 1.33 -7.74
CA GLU A 444 -16.30 1.23 -6.30
C GLU A 444 -17.49 0.33 -5.95
N ARG A 445 -18.58 0.47 -6.70
CA ARG A 445 -19.79 -0.34 -6.52
C ARG A 445 -19.51 -1.82 -6.80
N GLN A 446 -18.89 -2.13 -7.94
CA GLN A 446 -18.55 -3.52 -8.30
C GLN A 446 -17.63 -4.18 -7.27
N ARG A 447 -16.69 -3.42 -6.72
CA ARG A 447 -15.82 -3.90 -5.64
C ARG A 447 -16.60 -4.17 -4.36
N LEU A 448 -17.48 -3.26 -3.98
CA LEU A 448 -18.32 -3.41 -2.80
C LEU A 448 -19.24 -4.63 -2.92
N GLU A 449 -19.82 -4.87 -4.11
CA GLU A 449 -20.60 -6.07 -4.44
C GLU A 449 -19.78 -7.36 -4.26
N LYS A 450 -18.52 -7.37 -4.72
CA LYS A 450 -17.61 -8.51 -4.53
C LYS A 450 -17.26 -8.75 -3.06
N GLU A 451 -16.91 -7.70 -2.33
CA GLU A 451 -16.58 -7.79 -0.90
C GLU A 451 -17.79 -8.27 -0.08
N LEU A 452 -19.00 -7.83 -0.44
CA LEU A 452 -20.26 -8.33 0.14
C LEU A 452 -20.45 -9.83 -0.12
N LEU A 453 -20.23 -10.29 -1.35
CA LEU A 453 -20.31 -11.72 -1.69
C LEU A 453 -19.31 -12.56 -0.88
N GLU A 454 -18.07 -12.08 -0.76
CA GLU A 454 -17.03 -12.74 0.04
C GLU A 454 -17.39 -12.78 1.54
N LEU A 455 -17.98 -11.70 2.08
CA LEU A 455 -18.46 -11.64 3.45
C LEU A 455 -19.66 -12.55 3.71
N ASP A 456 -20.63 -12.61 2.78
CA ASP A 456 -21.79 -13.48 2.92
C ASP A 456 -21.37 -14.95 2.96
N GLN A 457 -20.47 -15.37 2.06
CA GLN A 457 -19.89 -16.72 2.09
C GLN A 457 -19.10 -16.98 3.37
N ALA A 458 -18.38 -15.97 3.88
CA ALA A 458 -17.60 -16.10 5.10
C ALA A 458 -18.50 -16.31 6.33
N ILE A 459 -19.58 -15.53 6.42
CA ILE A 459 -20.57 -15.61 7.50
C ILE A 459 -21.25 -16.97 7.47
N GLU A 460 -21.75 -17.42 6.32
CA GLU A 460 -22.42 -18.71 6.17
C GLU A 460 -21.51 -19.88 6.60
N LEU A 461 -20.26 -19.88 6.13
CA LEU A 461 -19.27 -20.89 6.50
C LEU A 461 -18.96 -20.91 8.00
N LEU A 462 -18.94 -19.75 8.65
CA LEU A 462 -18.66 -19.64 10.08
C LEU A 462 -19.89 -19.99 10.95
N GLN A 463 -21.10 -19.61 10.54
CA GLN A 463 -22.36 -19.99 11.21
C GLN A 463 -22.51 -21.51 11.25
N LYS A 464 -22.34 -22.16 10.10
CA LYS A 464 -22.41 -23.63 9.99
C LYS A 464 -21.43 -24.35 10.92
N ARG A 465 -20.26 -23.76 11.18
CA ARG A 465 -19.23 -24.37 12.05
C ARG A 465 -19.49 -24.15 13.53
N LEU A 466 -20.04 -23.00 13.88
CA LEU A 466 -20.37 -22.69 15.26
C LEU A 466 -21.66 -23.40 15.70
N GLY A 467 -22.36 -24.09 14.77
CA GLY A 467 -23.63 -24.74 15.06
C GLY A 467 -24.76 -23.75 15.33
N ILE A 468 -24.62 -22.52 14.83
CA ILE A 468 -25.62 -21.47 14.96
C ILE A 468 -26.56 -21.61 13.76
N GLU A 469 -27.71 -22.25 13.96
CA GLU A 469 -28.77 -22.31 12.95
C GLU A 469 -29.24 -20.90 12.58
N ASN A 470 -29.63 -20.71 11.32
CA ASN A 470 -30.13 -19.43 10.83
C ASN A 470 -31.48 -19.14 11.52
N ALA A 471 -31.48 -18.23 12.48
CA ALA A 471 -32.67 -17.49 12.87
C ALA A 471 -33.02 -16.46 11.79
#